data_AF-A0A7Y3U0I9-F1
#
_entry.id   AF-A0A7Y3U0I9-F1
#
_cell.length_a   1.000
_cell.length_b   1.000
_cell.length_c   1.000
_cell.angle_alpha   90.00
_cell.angle_beta   90.00
_cell.angle_gamma   90.00
#
_symmetry.space_group_name_H-M   'P 1'
#
loop_
_entity.id
_entity.type
_entity.pdbx_description
1 polymer ?
#
loop_
_entity_poly.entity_id
_entity_poly.type
_entity_poly.pdbx_seq_one_letter_code
_entity_poly.pdbx_strand_id
1 'polypeptide(L)' 'MQNLSHPHDTERLLSVSAVLRILNIPRHRLIYLFESKRLKAEDFLTLDNGHRVFRQSDLEKIKKALFEVSHK' A
#
# COMPACT_ATOMS: atom_id res chain seq x y z
N MET A 1 14.55 -34.97 13.55
CA MET A 1 13.46 -34.61 12.63
C MET A 1 13.50 -33.09 12.45
N GLN A 2 14.05 -32.60 11.34
CA GLN A 2 14.10 -31.16 11.04
C GLN A 2 12.96 -30.86 10.06
N ASN A 3 11.90 -30.23 10.53
CA ASN A 3 10.84 -29.74 9.65
C ASN A 3 10.08 -28.60 10.33
N LEU A 4 10.53 -27.37 10.12
CA LEU A 4 9.71 -26.17 10.37
C LEU A 4 10.15 -25.08 9.38
N SER A 5 9.79 -25.28 8.12
CA SER A 5 9.62 -24.20 7.16
C SER A 5 8.47 -23.32 7.65
N HIS A 6 8.78 -22.28 8.41
CA HIS A 6 7.86 -21.16 8.59
C HIS A 6 8.67 -19.88 8.43
N PRO A 7 8.75 -19.27 7.23
CA PRO A 7 8.88 -17.83 7.22
C PRO A 7 7.63 -17.33 7.93
N HIS A 8 7.77 -16.89 9.18
CA HIS A 8 6.83 -15.93 9.75
C HIS A 8 6.99 -14.66 8.91
N ASP A 9 6.38 -14.70 7.72
CA ASP A 9 6.17 -13.57 6.83
C ASP A 9 5.18 -12.68 7.57
N THR A 10 5.71 -12.00 8.58
CA THR A 10 5.01 -10.96 9.32
C THR A 10 4.96 -9.83 8.31
N GLU A 11 4.01 -9.89 7.38
CA GLU A 11 3.84 -8.92 6.31
C GLU A 11 3.93 -7.54 6.94
N ARG A 12 5.04 -6.85 6.69
CA ARG A 12 5.36 -5.63 7.42
C ARG A 12 4.36 -4.57 6.99
N LEU A 13 3.43 -4.25 7.87
CA LEU A 13 2.46 -3.20 7.61
C LEU A 13 3.16 -1.84 7.57
N LEU A 14 2.88 -1.10 6.51
CA LEU A 14 3.45 0.21 6.22
C LEU A 14 2.39 1.27 6.53
N SER A 15 2.77 2.30 7.27
CA SER A 15 1.91 3.48 7.42
C SER A 15 1.90 4.30 6.13
N VAL A 16 0.92 5.19 5.96
CA VAL A 16 0.87 6.18 4.86
C VAL A 16 2.23 6.86 4.68
N SER A 17 2.84 7.36 5.75
CA SER A 17 4.15 8.04 5.69
C SER A 17 5.27 7.15 5.15
N ALA A 18 5.25 5.85 5.47
CA ALA A 18 6.23 4.90 4.97
C ALA A 18 6.04 4.66 3.47
N VAL A 19 4.79 4.48 3.02
CA VAL A 19 4.43 4.35 1.60
C VAL A 19 4.90 5.56 0.79
N LEU A 20 4.64 6.78 1.29
CA LEU A 20 5.06 8.01 0.60
C LEU A 20 6.58 8.11 0.43
N ARG A 21 7.35 7.69 1.45
CA ARG A 21 8.82 7.64 1.37
C ARG A 21 9.31 6.56 0.40
N ILE A 22 8.74 5.34 0.47
CA ILE A 22 9.15 4.21 -0.35
C ILE A 22 8.89 4.48 -1.83
N LEU A 23 7.71 5.02 -2.16
CA LEU A 23 7.33 5.34 -3.53
C LEU A 23 7.86 6.70 -3.98
N ASN A 24 8.50 7.47 -3.08
CA ASN A 24 8.98 8.82 -3.31
C ASN A 24 7.93 9.73 -3.99
N ILE A 25 6.70 9.71 -3.46
CA ILE A 25 5.59 10.51 -3.97
C ILE A 25 5.06 11.49 -2.93
N PRO A 26 4.53 12.63 -3.37
CA PRO A 26 3.82 13.54 -2.47
C PRO A 26 2.44 12.96 -2.08
N ARG A 27 1.97 13.31 -0.87
CA ARG A 27 0.70 12.81 -0.31
C ARG A 27 -0.50 13.01 -1.23
N HIS A 28 -0.57 14.15 -1.93
CA HIS A 28 -1.68 14.46 -2.83
C HIS A 28 -1.81 13.44 -3.98
N ARG A 29 -0.71 12.84 -4.45
CA ARG A 29 -0.75 11.81 -5.50
C ARG A 29 -1.43 10.56 -4.98
N LEU A 30 -1.11 10.13 -3.76
CA LEU A 30 -1.76 8.98 -3.15
C LEU A 30 -3.25 9.24 -2.91
N ILE A 31 -3.61 10.42 -2.40
CA ILE A 31 -5.01 10.81 -2.20
C ILE A 31 -5.78 10.80 -3.53
N TYR A 32 -5.21 11.39 -4.58
CA TYR A 32 -5.81 11.43 -5.91
C TYR A 32 -6.15 10.04 -6.45
N LEU A 33 -5.32 9.01 -6.18
CA LEU A 33 -5.62 7.65 -6.61
C LEU A 33 -6.89 7.09 -5.95
N PHE A 34 -7.13 7.43 -4.68
CA PHE A 34 -8.35 7.05 -3.98
C PHE A 34 -9.55 7.87 -4.45
N GLU A 35 -9.41 9.19 -4.58
CA GLU A 35 -10.50 10.08 -5.03
C GLU A 35 -10.94 9.78 -6.47
N SER A 36 -9.98 9.46 -7.35
CA SER A 36 -10.23 9.10 -8.74
C SER A 36 -10.74 7.66 -8.91
N LYS A 37 -11.03 6.95 -7.81
CA LYS A 37 -11.46 5.54 -7.78
C LYS A 37 -10.50 4.58 -8.50
N ARG A 38 -9.23 4.96 -8.65
CA ARG A 38 -8.17 4.10 -9.21
C ARG A 38 -7.73 3.05 -8.20
N LEU A 39 -7.78 3.41 -6.92
CA LEU A 39 -7.62 2.51 -5.79
C LEU A 39 -8.90 2.55 -4.97
N LYS A 40 -9.44 1.38 -4.64
CA LYS A 40 -10.60 1.30 -3.76
C LYS A 40 -10.13 1.33 -2.32
N ALA A 41 -10.69 2.20 -1.48
CA ALA A 41 -10.30 2.28 -0.07
C ALA A 41 -10.55 0.97 0.70
N GLU A 42 -11.58 0.21 0.30
CA GLU A 42 -11.96 -1.09 0.86
C GLU A 42 -10.92 -2.21 0.62
N ASP A 43 -10.06 -2.05 -0.40
CA ASP A 43 -9.01 -3.01 -0.73
C ASP A 43 -7.81 -2.93 0.23
N PHE A 44 -7.77 -1.91 1.11
CA PHE A 44 -6.64 -1.63 1.99
C PHE A 44 -7.02 -1.81 3.44
N LEU A 45 -6.04 -2.25 4.24
CA LEU A 45 -6.26 -2.47 5.66
C LEU A 45 -6.44 -1.13 6.38
N THR A 46 -7.51 -1.03 7.17
CA THR A 46 -7.74 0.07 8.10
C THR A 46 -7.76 -0.53 9.49
N LEU A 47 -6.90 -0.04 10.36
CA LEU A 47 -6.85 -0.44 11.76
C LEU A 47 -8.07 0.08 12.52
N ASP A 48 -8.41 -0.52 13.67
CA ASP A 48 -9.54 -0.13 14.51
C ASP A 48 -9.48 1.33 14.99
N ASN A 49 -8.29 1.94 15.01
CA ASN A 49 -8.08 3.35 15.32
C ASN A 49 -8.34 4.30 14.12
N GLY A 50 -8.85 3.77 13.00
CA GLY A 50 -9.11 4.53 11.77
C GLY A 50 -7.87 4.81 10.92
N HIS A 51 -6.68 4.33 11.30
CA HIS A 51 -5.47 4.54 10.51
C HIS A 51 -5.36 3.51 9.39
N ARG A 52 -5.15 4.00 8.17
CA ARG A 52 -4.86 3.13 7.01
C ARG A 52 -3.42 2.65 7.04
N VAL A 53 -3.24 1.36 6.87
CA VAL A 53 -1.95 0.70 6.74
C VAL A 53 -1.94 -0.16 5.48
N PHE A 54 -0.75 -0.40 4.95
CA PHE A 54 -0.55 -0.97 3.63
C PHE A 54 0.35 -2.20 3.75
N ARG A 55 -0.02 -3.26 3.04
CA ARG A 55 0.82 -4.43 2.86
C ARG A 55 1.90 -4.16 1.81
N GLN A 56 2.87 -5.05 1.72
CA GLN A 56 3.86 -4.97 0.66
C GLN A 56 3.22 -5.19 -0.73
N SER A 57 2.24 -6.08 -0.82
CA SER A 57 1.41 -6.29 -2.01
C SER A 57 0.61 -5.03 -2.43
N ASP A 58 0.20 -4.20 -1.46
CA ASP A 58 -0.49 -2.95 -1.73
C ASP A 58 0.42 -1.90 -2.37
N LEU A 59 1.73 -1.91 -2.08
CA LEU A 59 2.68 -1.02 -2.75
C LEU A 59 2.70 -1.25 -4.26
N GLU A 60 2.63 -2.51 -4.70
CA GLU A 60 2.60 -2.83 -6.12
C GLU A 60 1.32 -2.32 -6.79
N LYS A 61 0.17 -2.45 -6.12
CA LYS A 61 -1.10 -1.87 -6.59
C LYS A 61 -0.99 -0.35 -6.75
N ILE A 62 -0.44 0.34 -5.74
CA ILE A 62 -0.28 1.80 -5.76
C ILE A 62 0.69 2.21 -6.88
N LYS A 63 1.82 1.52 -7.01
CA LYS A 63 2.83 1.78 -8.05
C LYS A 63 2.23 1.62 -9.45
N LYS A 64 1.46 0.56 -9.69
CA LYS A 64 0.78 0.33 -10.96
C LYS A 64 -0.21 1.45 -11.28
N ALA A 65 -1.04 1.83 -10.30
CA ALA A 65 -2.01 2.91 -10.47
C ALA A 65 -1.35 4.27 -10.74
N LEU A 66 -0.22 4.57 -10.08
CA LEU A 66 0.59 5.77 -10.35
C LEU A 66 1.12 5.80 -11.78
N PHE A 67 1.65 4.67 -12.26
CA PHE A 67 2.17 4.54 -13.60
C PHE A 67 1.08 4.74 -14.65
N GLU A 68 -0.10 4.13 -14.46
CA GLU A 68 -1.26 4.31 -15.35
C GLU A 68 -1.76 5.76 -15.41
N VAL A 69 -1.64 6.52 -14.32
CA VAL A 69 -2.00 7.95 -14.29
C VAL A 69 -0.94 8.80 -15.00
N SER A 70 0.33 8.42 -14.94
CA SER A 70 1.42 9.17 -15.57
C SER A 70 1.55 8.94 -17.08
N HIS A 71 0.99 7.84 -17.61
CA HIS A 71 1.06 7.47 -19.03
C HIS A 71 -0.12 7.98 -19.86
N LYS A 72 -0.73 9.08 -19.45
CA LYS A 72 -1.87 9.70 -20.13
C LYS A 72 -1.54 11.13 -20.53
#